data_AF-A0A6C0CVF8-F1
#
_entry.id   AF-A0A6C0CVF8-F1
#
_cell.length_a   1.000
_cell.length_b   1.000
_cell.length_c   1.000
_cell.angle_alpha   90.00
_cell.angle_beta   90.00
_cell.angle_gamma   90.00
#
_symmetry.space_group_name_H-M   'P 1'
#
loop_
_entity.id
_entity.type
_entity.pdbx_description
1 polymer ?
#
loop_
_entity_poly.entity_id
_entity_poly.type
_entity_poly.pdbx_seq_one_letter_code
_entity_poly.pdbx_strand_id
1 'polypeptide(L)'
;MAEYLRTFLIGGGIISLSKYVSSHFNPAYSGLLGAAPVSLITSFFLINDKVKEKYFRGALLSDSLIFLSIFIILTIRHFNESIPINYIATLGLFIWGIIGYLIVRFFIIPYTKNK
;
A
#
# COMPACT_ATOMS: atom_id res chain seq x y z
N MET A 1 -3.05 -14.30 -20.49
CA MET A 1 -3.30 -15.24 -19.37
C MET A 1 -2.02 -15.51 -18.56
N ALA A 2 -0.90 -15.85 -19.21
CA ALA A 2 0.39 -16.05 -18.54
C ALA A 2 0.90 -14.82 -17.73
N GLU A 3 0.70 -13.60 -18.24
CA GLU A 3 1.10 -12.38 -17.51
C GLU A 3 0.34 -12.20 -16.19
N TYR A 4 -0.99 -12.38 -16.18
CA TYR A 4 -1.79 -12.28 -14.97
C TYR A 4 -1.44 -13.37 -13.95
N LEU A 5 -1.15 -14.59 -14.42
CA LEU A 5 -0.68 -15.67 -13.57
C LEU A 5 0.66 -15.30 -12.91
N ARG A 6 1.58 -14.71 -13.66
CA ARG A 6 2.87 -14.24 -13.14
C ARG A 6 2.67 -13.16 -12.07
N THR A 7 1.83 -12.17 -12.33
CA THR A 7 1.53 -11.10 -11.36
C THR A 7 0.86 -11.65 -10.10
N PHE A 8 -0.07 -12.59 -10.26
CA PHE A 8 -0.72 -13.27 -9.14
C PHE A 8 0.28 -14.04 -8.27
N LEU A 9 1.20 -14.79 -8.89
CA LEU A 9 2.22 -15.55 -8.16
C LEU A 9 3.21 -14.63 -7.43
N ILE A 10 3.57 -13.49 -8.01
CA ILE A 10 4.43 -12.50 -7.34
C ILE A 10 3.71 -11.91 -6.13
N GLY A 11 2.47 -11.44 -6.30
CA GLY A 11 1.69 -10.86 -5.21
C GLY A 11 1.39 -11.86 -4.09
N GLY A 12 0.90 -13.05 -4.47
CA GLY A 12 0.63 -14.13 -3.53
C GLY A 12 1.89 -14.66 -2.85
N GLY A 13 3.02 -14.70 -3.57
CA GLY A 13 4.32 -15.08 -3.05
C GLY A 13 4.83 -14.10 -1.98
N ILE A 14 4.74 -12.80 -2.23
CA ILE A 14 5.10 -11.76 -1.24
C ILE A 14 4.27 -11.90 0.04
N ILE A 15 2.95 -12.04 -0.07
CA ILE A 15 2.05 -12.19 1.08
C ILE A 15 2.35 -13.48 1.85
N SER A 16 2.52 -14.59 1.14
CA SER A 16 2.80 -15.90 1.74
C SER A 16 4.17 -15.91 2.43
N LEU A 17 5.17 -15.27 1.83
CA LEU A 17 6.49 -15.13 2.40
C LEU A 17 6.47 -14.24 3.65
N SER A 18 5.75 -13.11 3.63
CA SER A 18 5.53 -12.28 4.83
C SER A 18 4.85 -13.07 5.94
N LYS A 19 3.86 -13.91 5.61
CA LYS A 19 3.22 -14.81 6.59
C LYS A 19 4.21 -15.83 7.15
N TYR A 20 4.98 -16.50 6.29
CA TYR A 20 5.99 -17.46 6.70
C TYR A 20 7.03 -16.83 7.63
N VAL A 21 7.53 -15.63 7.30
CA VAL A 21 8.50 -14.92 8.12
C VAL A 21 7.89 -14.47 9.45
N SER A 22 6.63 -14.03 9.45
CA SER A 22 5.93 -13.68 10.70
C SER A 22 5.71 -14.86 11.64
N SER A 23 5.71 -16.10 11.14
CA SER A 23 5.48 -17.31 11.94
C SER A 23 6.74 -18.10 12.28
N HIS A 24 7.83 -17.95 11.53
CA HIS A 24 9.07 -18.72 11.70
C HIS A 24 10.28 -17.87 12.15
N PHE A 25 10.22 -16.54 11.96
CA PHE A 25 11.26 -15.61 12.37
C PHE A 25 10.66 -14.50 13.23
N ASN A 26 11.49 -13.55 13.69
CA ASN A 26 10.99 -12.37 14.38
C ASN A 26 10.01 -11.61 13.44
N PRO A 27 8.75 -11.36 13.87
CA PRO A 27 7.75 -10.69 13.05
C PRO A 27 8.18 -9.33 12.52
N ALA A 28 9.13 -8.66 13.18
CA ALA A 28 9.71 -7.40 12.70
C ALA A 28 10.29 -7.50 11.28
N TYR A 29 10.81 -8.66 10.89
CA TYR A 29 11.38 -8.87 9.55
C TYR A 29 10.32 -9.08 8.47
N SER A 30 9.08 -9.43 8.83
CA SER A 30 7.99 -9.62 7.84
C SER A 30 7.65 -8.32 7.11
N GLY A 31 7.84 -7.18 7.79
CA GLY A 31 7.68 -5.84 7.21
C GLY A 31 8.66 -5.58 6.07
N LEU A 32 9.88 -6.11 6.11
CA LEU A 32 10.88 -5.90 5.03
C LEU A 32 10.48 -6.55 3.70
N LEU A 33 9.63 -7.58 3.78
CA LEU A 33 9.21 -8.37 2.61
C LEU A 33 7.85 -7.89 2.07
N GLY A 34 6.99 -7.37 2.95
CA GLY A 34 5.66 -6.86 2.59
C GLY A 34 5.57 -5.33 2.44
N ALA A 35 6.63 -4.57 2.75
CA ALA A 35 6.57 -3.10 2.77
C ALA A 35 6.60 -2.46 1.38
N ALA A 36 6.85 -3.20 0.30
CA ALA A 36 6.74 -2.65 -1.04
C ALA A 36 5.25 -2.36 -1.34
N PRO A 37 4.84 -1.09 -1.47
CA PRO A 37 3.45 -0.77 -1.75
C PRO A 37 3.08 -1.34 -3.12
N VAL A 38 2.01 -2.14 -3.16
CA VAL A 38 1.50 -2.75 -4.41
C VAL A 38 1.16 -1.66 -5.45
N SER A 39 0.78 -0.48 -4.98
CA SER A 39 0.64 0.77 -5.73
C SER A 39 1.91 1.13 -6.51
N LEU A 40 3.10 1.04 -5.93
CA LEU A 40 4.36 1.30 -6.66
C LEU A 40 4.67 0.20 -7.69
N ILE A 41 4.39 -1.06 -7.37
CA ILE A 41 4.61 -2.19 -8.30
C ILE A 41 3.78 -2.01 -9.58
N THR A 42 2.58 -1.45 -9.46
CA THR A 42 1.69 -1.21 -10.59
C THR A 42 2.29 -0.28 -11.65
N SER A 43 3.18 0.64 -11.25
CA SER A 43 3.89 1.52 -12.20
C SER A 43 4.79 0.74 -13.17
N PHE A 44 5.35 -0.40 -12.75
CA PHE A 44 6.22 -1.23 -13.60
C PHE A 44 5.45 -1.93 -14.73
N PHE A 45 4.13 -2.03 -14.61
CA PHE A 45 3.26 -2.61 -15.65
C PHE A 45 2.75 -1.55 -16.65
N LEU A 46 3.04 -0.26 -16.42
CA LEU A 46 2.64 0.82 -17.33
C LEU A 46 3.64 0.95 -18.49
N ILE A 47 3.15 0.86 -19.72
CA ILE A 47 3.98 0.88 -20.94
C ILE A 47 4.47 2.29 -21.30
N ASN A 48 3.66 3.33 -21.07
CA ASN A 48 3.99 4.71 -21.42
C ASN A 48 4.74 5.40 -20.27
N ASP A 49 5.95 5.88 -20.53
CA ASP A 49 6.83 6.46 -19.50
C ASP A 49 6.27 7.75 -18.86
N LYS A 50 5.56 8.60 -19.62
CA LYS A 50 4.90 9.79 -19.04
C LYS A 50 3.78 9.41 -18.08
N VAL A 51 3.01 8.37 -18.44
CA VAL A 51 1.93 7.85 -17.58
C VAL A 51 2.52 7.14 -16.35
N LYS A 52 3.63 6.40 -16.54
CA LYS A 52 4.37 5.72 -15.49
C LYS A 52 4.89 6.68 -14.42
N GLU A 53 5.60 7.74 -14.83
CA GLU A 53 6.15 8.73 -13.88
C GLU A 53 5.04 9.40 -13.07
N LYS A 54 3.95 9.79 -13.74
CA LYS A 54 2.84 10.47 -13.07
C LYS A 54 2.10 9.55 -12.10
N TYR A 55 1.85 8.32 -12.50
CA TYR A 55 1.25 7.31 -11.64
C TYR A 55 2.15 7.02 -10.44
N PHE A 56 3.47 6.86 -10.66
CA PHE A 56 4.45 6.62 -9.62
C PHE A 56 4.46 7.75 -8.57
N ARG A 57 4.43 9.02 -9.00
CA ARG A 57 4.32 10.18 -8.09
C ARG A 57 3.02 10.15 -7.27
N GLY A 58 1.89 9.87 -7.91
CA GLY A 58 0.59 9.76 -7.23
C GLY A 58 0.55 8.59 -6.22
N ALA A 59 1.14 7.46 -6.59
CA ALA A 59 1.28 6.29 -5.73
C ALA A 59 2.16 6.61 -4.50
N LEU A 60 3.33 7.24 -4.70
CA LEU A 60 4.19 7.67 -3.60
C LEU A 60 3.49 8.62 -2.62
N LEU A 61 2.73 9.59 -3.14
CA LEU A 61 1.96 10.51 -2.30
C LEU A 61 0.89 9.76 -1.48
N SER A 62 0.18 8.82 -2.12
CA SER A 62 -0.79 7.97 -1.43
C SER A 62 -0.12 7.14 -0.34
N ASP A 63 0.99 6.48 -0.65
CA ASP A 63 1.73 5.63 0.29
C ASP A 63 2.30 6.42 1.47
N SER A 64 2.78 7.65 1.22
CA SER A 64 3.29 8.54 2.26
C SER A 64 2.17 9.01 3.20
N LEU A 65 0.98 9.32 2.67
CA LEU A 65 -0.18 9.71 3.47
C LEU A 65 -0.70 8.56 4.34
N ILE A 66 -0.64 7.32 3.84
CA ILE A 66 -0.97 6.13 4.61
C ILE A 66 0.01 5.94 5.76
N PHE A 67 1.31 6.01 5.46
CA PHE A 67 2.34 5.90 6.47
C PHE A 67 2.14 6.95 7.57
N LEU A 68 1.88 8.20 7.19
CA LEU A 68 1.57 9.28 8.12
C LEU A 68 0.31 9.00 8.95
N SER A 69 -0.76 8.48 8.32
CA SER A 69 -2.00 8.14 9.02
C SER A 69 -1.77 7.05 10.07
N ILE A 70 -1.08 5.97 9.71
CA ILE A 70 -0.72 4.90 10.65
C ILE A 70 0.16 5.45 11.77
N PHE A 71 1.15 6.27 11.45
CA PHE A 71 2.04 6.89 12.43
C PHE A 71 1.28 7.75 13.45
N ILE A 72 0.36 8.61 12.98
CA ILE A 72 -0.49 9.42 13.85
C ILE A 72 -1.33 8.54 14.77
N ILE A 73 -1.95 7.49 14.24
CA ILE A 73 -2.81 6.62 15.05
C ILE A 73 -2.00 5.83 16.09
N LEU A 74 -0.82 5.33 15.73
CA LEU A 74 0.09 4.67 16.68
C LEU A 74 0.58 5.64 17.76
N THR A 75 0.82 6.90 17.40
CA THR A 75 1.19 7.95 18.36
C THR A 75 0.05 8.24 19.32
N ILE A 76 -1.19 8.39 18.83
CA ILE A 76 -2.37 8.58 19.69
C ILE A 76 -2.53 7.41 20.66
N ARG A 77 -2.32 6.17 20.19
CA ARG A 77 -2.36 4.97 21.04
C ARG A 77 -1.28 4.97 22.10
N HIS A 78 -0.05 5.38 21.77
CA HIS A 78 1.02 5.46 22.75
C HIS A 78 0.64 6.34 23.96
N PHE A 79 -0.17 7.37 23.73
CA PHE A 79 -0.72 8.21 24.79
C PHE A 79 -2.08 7.74 25.34
N ASN A 80 -2.72 6.74 24.73
CA ASN A 80 -4.05 6.22 25.09
C ASN A 80 -4.06 4.68 25.02
N GLU A 81 -3.37 4.03 25.95
CA GLU A 81 -3.14 2.57 25.94
C GLU A 81 -4.43 1.74 26.09
N SER A 82 -5.53 2.36 26.55
CA SER A 82 -6.84 1.71 26.70
C SER A 82 -7.52 1.36 25.37
N ILE A 83 -7.06 1.92 24.24
CA ILE A 83 -7.67 1.68 22.93
C ILE A 83 -7.10 0.41 22.29
N PRO A 84 -7.92 -0.61 21.96
CA PRO A 84 -7.44 -1.82 21.34
C PRO A 84 -6.89 -1.56 19.92
N ILE A 85 -5.76 -2.21 19.60
CA ILE A 85 -5.04 -2.03 18.32
C ILE A 85 -5.89 -2.38 17.09
N ASN A 86 -6.86 -3.28 17.23
CA ASN A 86 -7.73 -3.70 16.14
C ASN A 86 -8.64 -2.57 15.65
N TYR A 87 -9.14 -1.72 16.56
CA TYR A 87 -9.96 -0.56 16.18
C TYR A 87 -9.12 0.46 15.43
N ILE A 88 -7.91 0.71 15.94
CA ILE A 88 -6.90 1.58 15.33
C ILE A 88 -6.53 1.12 13.91
N ALA A 89 -6.23 -0.17 13.74
CA ALA A 89 -5.88 -0.75 12.45
C ALA A 89 -7.06 -0.66 11.46
N THR A 90 -8.27 -0.97 11.92
CA THR A 90 -9.50 -0.87 11.11
C THR A 90 -9.75 0.57 10.65
N LEU A 91 -9.62 1.54 11.55
CA LEU A 91 -9.82 2.97 11.26
C LEU A 91 -8.76 3.48 10.27
N GLY A 92 -7.50 3.05 10.45
CA GLY A 92 -6.41 3.31 9.50
C GLY A 92 -6.70 2.75 8.10
N LEU A 93 -7.26 1.54 8.00
CA LEU A 93 -7.66 0.95 6.71
C LEU A 93 -8.80 1.73 6.04
N PHE A 94 -9.79 2.22 6.81
CA PHE A 94 -10.86 3.06 6.27
C PHE A 94 -10.35 4.40 5.76
N ILE A 95 -9.52 5.10 6.56
CA ILE A 95 -8.89 6.36 6.15
C ILE A 95 -8.05 6.13 4.90
N TRP A 96 -7.27 5.06 4.86
CA TRP A 96 -6.52 4.67 3.67
C TRP A 96 -7.41 4.51 2.44
N GLY A 97 -8.48 3.71 2.53
CA GLY A 97 -9.36 3.45 1.39
C GLY A 97 -9.98 4.74 0.83
N ILE A 98 -10.38 5.66 1.71
CA ILE A 98 -10.96 6.95 1.31
C ILE A 98 -9.91 7.84 0.66
N ILE A 99 -8.74 8.05 1.30
CA ILE A 99 -7.67 8.89 0.76
C ILE A 99 -7.15 8.33 -0.56
N GLY A 100 -6.91 7.01 -0.62
CA GLY A 100 -6.47 6.33 -1.83
C GLY A 100 -7.45 6.52 -2.98
N TYR A 101 -8.76 6.39 -2.71
CA TYR A 101 -9.80 6.65 -3.70
C TYR A 101 -9.75 8.10 -4.21
N LEU A 102 -9.65 9.08 -3.31
CA LEU A 102 -9.58 10.49 -3.69
C LEU A 102 -8.34 10.81 -4.54
N ILE A 103 -7.17 10.27 -4.16
CA ILE A 103 -5.93 10.46 -4.92
C ILE A 103 -6.07 9.85 -6.32
N VAL A 104 -6.55 8.61 -6.41
CA VAL A 104 -6.76 7.96 -7.69
C VAL A 104 -7.74 8.77 -8.55
N ARG A 105 -8.86 9.19 -7.98
CA ARG A 105 -9.92 9.87 -8.73
C ARG A 105 -9.56 11.28 -9.18
N PHE A 106 -8.86 12.06 -8.36
CA PHE A 106 -8.54 13.46 -8.68
C PHE A 106 -7.15 13.64 -9.30
N PHE A 107 -6.19 12.77 -8.99
CA PHE A 107 -4.79 12.94 -9.42
C PHE A 107 -4.31 11.90 -10.43
N ILE A 108 -4.99 10.77 -10.60
CA ILE A 108 -4.55 9.69 -11.50
C ILE A 108 -5.49 9.52 -12.70
N ILE A 109 -6.78 9.22 -12.46
CA ILE A 109 -7.78 8.93 -13.51
C ILE A 109 -7.94 10.04 -14.57
N PRO A 110 -7.98 11.34 -14.22
CA PRO A 110 -8.16 12.41 -15.20
C PRO A 110 -7.05 12.43 -16.26
N TYR A 111 -5.90 11.85 -15.96
CA TYR A 111 -4.73 11.88 -16.83
C TYR A 111 -4.51 10.59 -17.61
N THR A 112 -5.10 9.48 -17.17
CA THR A 112 -5.16 8.24 -17.97
C THR A 112 -6.23 8.28 -19.06
N LYS A 113 -7.22 9.17 -18.95
CA LYS A 113 -8.28 9.38 -19.96
C LYS A 113 -7.85 10.26 -21.15
N ASN A 114 -6.78 11.03 -21.03
CA ASN A 114 -6.24 11.85 -22.13
C ASN A 114 -5.26 11.05 -23.02
N LYS A 115 -5.52 9.76 -23.22
CA LYS A 115 -4.89 8.98 -24.29
C LYS A 115 -5.54 9.33 -25.62
#